data_AF-A0A660NDH0-F1
#
_entry.id   AF-A0A660NDH0-F1
#
_cell.length_a   1.000
_cell.length_b   1.000
_cell.length_c   1.000
_cell.angle_alpha   90.00
_cell.angle_beta   90.00
_cell.angle_gamma   90.00
#
_symmetry.space_group_name_H-M   'P 1'
#
loop_
_entity.id
_entity.type
_entity.pdbx_description
1 polymer ?
#
loop_
_entity_poly.entity_id
_entity_poly.type
_entity_poly.pdbx_seq_one_letter_code
_entity_poly.pdbx_strand_id
1 'polypeptide(L)'
;MNRLAVWRGLRSVRGMPLRFVSGSDVGAVDYEFSILESGQVPCKPLGLGARHDFHNALVWLRFPRLKAAINWLHCQQAESEALQAGDESGRVGAFSGQAIPGASAGQAARRGRGPLRDALTLLDENGALWPAPAPEWVRMLEAREWHTLFVESR
;
A
#
# COMPACT_ATOMS: atom_id res chain seq x y z
N MET A 1 7.30 2.75 -19.77
CA MET A 1 6.97 3.34 -18.45
C MET A 1 7.88 4.51 -18.08
N ASN A 2 9.21 4.33 -17.96
CA ASN A 2 10.13 5.41 -17.54
C ASN A 2 10.11 6.69 -18.39
N ARG A 3 10.05 6.59 -19.73
CA ARG A 3 9.93 7.79 -20.58
C ARG A 3 8.69 8.63 -20.24
N LEU A 4 7.57 7.98 -19.94
CA LEU A 4 6.32 8.65 -19.56
C LEU A 4 6.41 9.25 -18.14
N ALA A 5 7.08 8.56 -17.22
CA ALA A 5 7.32 9.06 -15.87
C ALA A 5 8.15 10.35 -15.88
N VAL A 6 9.21 10.39 -16.70
CA VAL A 6 10.05 11.57 -16.91
C VAL A 6 9.25 12.70 -17.56
N TRP A 7 8.53 12.41 -18.65
CA TRP A 7 7.76 13.43 -19.37
C TRP A 7 6.68 14.08 -18.49
N ARG A 8 6.04 13.31 -17.60
CA ARG A 8 5.06 13.82 -16.62
C ARG A 8 5.68 14.37 -15.34
N GLY A 9 7.00 14.33 -15.18
CA GLY A 9 7.69 14.82 -13.98
C GLY A 9 7.27 14.11 -12.69
N LEU A 10 7.06 12.79 -12.74
CA LEU A 10 6.61 12.00 -11.59
C LEU A 10 7.62 12.04 -10.45
N ARG A 11 7.13 12.28 -9.23
CA ARG A 11 7.94 12.34 -8.01
C ARG A 11 7.27 11.61 -6.85
N SER A 12 8.08 11.04 -5.96
CA SER A 12 7.62 10.56 -4.65
C SER A 12 7.26 11.74 -3.73
N VAL A 13 6.69 11.46 -2.56
CA VAL A 13 6.44 12.47 -1.52
C VAL A 13 7.72 13.20 -1.09
N ARG A 14 8.88 12.53 -1.14
CA ARG A 14 10.20 13.13 -0.82
C ARG A 14 10.84 13.86 -2.01
N GLY A 15 10.12 14.03 -3.12
CA GLY A 15 10.60 14.73 -4.31
C GLY A 15 11.51 13.91 -5.22
N MET A 16 11.78 12.64 -4.89
CA MET A 16 12.62 11.75 -5.72
C MET A 16 11.94 11.46 -7.06
N PRO A 17 12.64 11.58 -8.20
CA PRO A 17 12.06 11.21 -9.50
C PRO A 17 11.69 9.73 -9.53
N LEU A 18 10.45 9.42 -9.92
CA LEU A 18 10.02 8.02 -9.97
C LEU A 18 10.59 7.28 -11.19
N ARG A 19 11.10 6.07 -10.96
CA ARG A 19 11.65 5.18 -11.98
C ARG A 19 11.16 3.76 -11.76
N PHE A 20 10.55 3.17 -12.78
CA PHE A 20 10.20 1.76 -12.82
C PHE A 20 11.44 0.94 -13.11
N VAL A 21 11.83 0.07 -12.18
CA VAL A 21 13.03 -0.77 -12.26
C VAL A 21 12.66 -2.24 -12.29
N SER A 22 13.50 -3.08 -12.87
CA SER A 22 13.29 -4.53 -12.80
C SER A 22 13.47 -4.98 -11.35
N GLY A 23 12.40 -5.47 -10.74
CA GLY A 23 12.38 -5.95 -9.36
C GLY A 23 12.24 -7.47 -9.27
N SER A 24 12.69 -8.04 -8.16
CA SER A 24 12.43 -9.42 -7.75
C SER A 24 11.41 -9.47 -6.61
N ASP A 25 11.06 -10.67 -6.13
CA ASP A 25 10.20 -10.82 -4.95
C ASP A 25 10.81 -10.10 -3.74
N VAL A 26 10.19 -9.01 -3.34
CA VAL A 26 10.47 -8.25 -2.11
C VAL A 26 9.21 -8.26 -1.26
N GLY A 27 9.37 -8.17 0.06
CA GLY A 27 8.22 -8.02 0.95
C GLY A 27 7.46 -6.73 0.65
N ALA A 28 6.15 -6.70 0.94
CA ALA A 28 5.34 -5.51 0.69
C ALA A 28 5.87 -4.26 1.41
N VAL A 29 6.48 -4.42 2.60
CA VAL A 29 7.12 -3.31 3.32
C VAL A 29 8.33 -2.79 2.54
N ASP A 30 9.23 -3.69 2.14
CA ASP A 30 10.45 -3.34 1.41
C ASP A 30 10.14 -2.69 0.05
N TYR A 31 9.06 -3.14 -0.60
CA TYR A 31 8.54 -2.53 -1.82
C TYR A 31 8.19 -1.05 -1.60
N GLU A 32 7.35 -0.74 -0.60
CA GLU A 32 6.91 0.62 -0.32
C GLU A 32 8.09 1.52 0.10
N PHE A 33 9.00 1.00 0.94
CA PHE A 33 10.19 1.74 1.35
C PHE A 33 11.16 2.03 0.21
N SER A 34 11.36 1.09 -0.72
CA SER A 34 12.20 1.30 -1.90
C SER A 34 11.74 2.52 -2.70
N ILE A 35 10.41 2.66 -2.87
CA ILE A 35 9.80 3.79 -3.58
C ILE A 35 10.01 5.09 -2.79
N LEU A 36 9.74 5.08 -1.48
CA LEU A 36 9.83 6.28 -0.66
C LEU A 36 11.26 6.83 -0.60
N GLU A 37 12.25 5.96 -0.39
CA GLU A 37 13.65 6.33 -0.21
C GLU A 37 14.34 6.67 -1.54
N SER A 38 14.12 5.85 -2.57
CA SER A 38 14.93 5.92 -3.80
C SER A 38 14.16 6.38 -5.03
N GLY A 39 12.83 6.48 -4.95
CA GLY A 39 11.96 6.71 -6.10
C GLY A 39 11.90 5.51 -7.07
N GLN A 40 12.51 4.38 -6.73
CA GLN A 40 12.46 3.19 -7.57
C GLN A 40 11.17 2.43 -7.27
N VAL A 41 10.39 2.18 -8.33
CA VAL A 41 9.19 1.35 -8.29
C VAL A 41 9.56 -0.02 -8.85
N PRO A 42 9.75 -1.05 -8.01
CA PRO A 42 10.05 -2.39 -8.49
C PRO A 42 8.92 -2.91 -9.37
N CYS A 43 9.25 -3.49 -10.51
CA CYS A 43 8.29 -4.13 -11.40
C CYS A 43 8.86 -5.45 -11.89
N LYS A 44 8.13 -6.54 -11.66
CA LYS A 44 8.49 -7.85 -12.20
C LYS A 44 8.26 -7.85 -13.72
N PRO A 45 9.28 -8.16 -14.53
CA PRO A 45 9.12 -8.21 -15.98
C PRO A 45 8.30 -9.42 -16.43
N LEU A 46 8.39 -10.54 -15.69
CA LEU A 46 7.75 -11.83 -16.00
C LEU A 46 7.43 -12.58 -14.70
N GLY A 47 6.63 -13.64 -14.80
CA GLY A 47 6.29 -14.51 -13.67
C GLY A 47 5.07 -14.07 -12.85
N LEU A 48 4.87 -14.73 -11.71
CA LEU A 48 3.74 -14.45 -10.82
C LEU A 48 3.86 -13.03 -10.24
N GLY A 49 2.83 -12.22 -10.43
CA GLY A 49 2.80 -10.82 -10.01
C GLY A 49 3.22 -9.80 -11.09
N ALA A 50 3.81 -10.21 -12.22
CA ALA A 50 4.20 -9.27 -13.28
C ALA A 50 3.01 -8.48 -13.86
N ARG A 51 1.85 -9.13 -14.01
CA ARG A 51 0.61 -8.45 -14.41
C ARG A 51 0.15 -7.43 -13.37
N HIS A 52 0.25 -7.77 -12.09
CA HIS A 52 -0.11 -6.87 -11.00
C HIS A 52 0.79 -5.62 -11.03
N ASP A 53 2.12 -5.81 -11.09
CA ASP A 53 3.06 -4.70 -11.10
C ASP A 53 2.90 -3.79 -12.32
N PHE A 54 2.58 -4.37 -13.48
CA PHE A 54 2.24 -3.61 -14.67
C PHE A 54 1.00 -2.72 -14.45
N HIS A 55 -0.08 -3.26 -13.90
CA HIS A 55 -1.28 -2.46 -13.60
C HIS A 55 -0.99 -1.40 -12.55
N ASN A 56 -0.27 -1.74 -11.48
CA ASN A 56 0.14 -0.78 -10.46
C ASN A 56 0.98 0.36 -11.05
N ALA A 57 1.88 0.05 -11.98
CA ALA A 57 2.66 1.06 -12.70
C ALA A 57 1.78 2.00 -13.53
N LEU A 58 0.70 1.51 -14.15
CA LEU A 58 -0.28 2.35 -14.83
C LEU A 58 -1.01 3.28 -13.84
N VAL A 59 -1.34 2.79 -12.63
CA VAL A 59 -1.94 3.61 -11.57
C VAL A 59 -0.98 4.72 -11.12
N TRP A 60 0.30 4.41 -10.90
CA TRP A 60 1.34 5.42 -10.63
C TRP A 60 1.43 6.47 -11.73
N LEU A 61 1.36 6.05 -13.00
CA LEU A 61 1.41 6.96 -14.14
C LEU A 61 0.17 7.86 -14.24
N ARG A 62 -1.00 7.35 -13.86
CA ARG A 62 -2.28 8.07 -13.95
C ARG A 62 -2.54 8.97 -12.74
N PHE A 63 -2.24 8.52 -11.54
CA PHE A 63 -2.56 9.20 -10.27
C PHE A 63 -1.33 9.32 -9.35
N PRO A 64 -0.25 9.99 -9.80
CA PRO A 64 1.03 9.94 -9.10
C PRO A 64 1.00 10.55 -7.70
N ARG A 65 0.23 11.63 -7.50
CA ARG A 65 0.07 12.27 -6.19
C ARG A 65 -0.66 11.37 -5.18
N LEU A 66 -1.73 10.73 -5.63
CA LEU A 66 -2.50 9.79 -4.80
C LEU A 66 -1.64 8.58 -4.42
N LYS A 67 -0.97 7.97 -5.41
CA LYS A 67 -0.08 6.84 -5.17
C LYS A 67 1.08 7.16 -4.25
N ALA A 68 1.72 8.33 -4.43
CA ALA A 68 2.78 8.78 -3.53
C ALA A 68 2.28 9.00 -2.09
N ALA A 69 1.06 9.51 -1.92
CA ALA A 69 0.47 9.68 -0.58
C ALA A 69 0.15 8.33 0.09
N ILE A 70 -0.42 7.38 -0.67
CA ILE A 70 -0.71 6.02 -0.16
C ILE A 70 0.60 5.30 0.22
N ASN A 71 1.62 5.37 -0.64
CA ASN A 71 2.96 4.81 -0.39
C ASN A 71 3.59 5.38 0.90
N TRP A 72 3.53 6.71 1.08
CA TRP A 72 4.02 7.35 2.30
C TRP A 72 3.26 6.88 3.56
N LEU A 73 1.93 6.76 3.48
CA LEU A 73 1.11 6.27 4.60
C LEU A 73 1.42 4.80 4.93
N HIS A 74 1.68 3.96 3.93
CA HIS A 74 2.12 2.59 4.15
C HIS A 74 3.44 2.52 4.91
N CYS A 75 4.44 3.33 4.55
CA CYS A 75 5.70 3.41 5.27
C CYS A 75 5.51 3.91 6.71
N GLN A 76 4.83 5.04 6.91
CA GLN A 76 4.55 5.60 8.25
C GLN A 76 3.88 4.58 9.18
N GLN A 77 2.90 3.84 8.64
CA GLN A 77 2.15 2.85 9.40
C GLN A 77 3.01 1.62 9.71
N ALA A 78 3.83 1.16 8.76
CA ALA A 78 4.77 0.06 9.00
C ALA A 78 5.83 0.41 10.07
N GLU A 79 6.33 1.65 10.06
CA GLU A 79 7.23 2.15 11.12
C GLU A 79 6.52 2.17 12.48
N SER A 80 5.31 2.76 12.54
CA SER A 80 4.53 2.83 13.79
C SER A 80 4.25 1.45 14.38
N GLU A 81 3.89 0.48 13.54
CA GLU A 81 3.68 -0.92 13.92
C GLU A 81 4.97 -1.56 14.44
N ALA A 82 6.12 -1.28 13.81
CA ALA A 82 7.42 -1.79 14.25
C ALA A 82 7.85 -1.22 15.62
N LEU A 83 7.63 0.07 15.86
CA LEU A 83 7.93 0.70 17.16
C LEU A 83 7.06 0.11 18.28
N GLN A 84 5.75 -0.08 18.03
CA GLN A 84 4.83 -0.66 19.02
C GLN A 84 5.19 -2.11 19.34
N ALA A 85 5.52 -2.92 18.31
CA ALA A 85 5.97 -4.28 18.51
C ALA A 85 7.29 -4.37 19.31
N GLY A 86 8.16 -3.36 19.17
CA GLY A 86 9.39 -3.23 19.96
C GLY A 86 9.14 -2.92 21.44
N ASP A 87 8.23 -2.00 21.76
CA ASP A 87 7.83 -1.67 23.14
C ASP A 87 7.15 -2.87 23.83
N GLU A 88 6.27 -3.58 23.12
CA GLU A 88 5.64 -4.79 23.66
C GLU A 88 6.64 -5.93 23.89
N SER A 89 7.60 -6.14 22.97
CA SER A 89 8.65 -7.14 23.14
C SER A 89 9.59 -6.78 24.31
N GLY A 90 9.77 -5.48 24.60
CA GLY A 90 10.47 -4.98 25.77
C GLY A 90 9.69 -5.18 27.09
N ARG A 91 8.36 -5.10 27.07
CA ARG A 91 7.50 -5.34 28.25
C ARG A 91 7.35 -6.82 28.60
N VAL A 92 7.40 -7.71 27.62
CA VAL A 92 7.27 -9.17 27.83
C VAL A 92 8.58 -9.78 28.37
N GLY A 93 9.71 -9.05 28.32
CA GLY A 93 10.99 -9.46 28.91
C GLY A 93 11.05 -9.57 30.44
N ALA A 94 9.97 -9.20 31.16
CA ALA A 94 9.90 -9.24 32.62
C ALA A 94 9.18 -10.47 33.21
N PHE A 95 8.74 -11.45 32.39
CA PHE A 95 8.18 -12.70 32.89
C PHE A 95 9.10 -13.89 32.59
N SER A 96 9.97 -14.19 33.55
CA SER A 96 10.76 -15.42 33.61
C SER A 96 9.81 -16.62 33.65
N GLY A 97 9.67 -17.31 32.53
CA GLY A 97 8.99 -18.61 32.41
C GLY A 97 9.74 -19.49 31.44
N GLN A 98 10.26 -20.61 31.95
CA GLN A 98 11.09 -21.58 31.21
C GLN A 98 10.45 -22.01 29.88
N ALA A 99 11.25 -21.99 28.82
CA ALA A 99 10.87 -22.48 27.49
C ALA A 99 10.73 -24.01 27.49
N ILE A 100 9.60 -24.51 26.99
CA ILE A 100 9.43 -25.93 26.63
C ILE A 100 9.95 -26.12 25.18
N PRO A 101 10.93 -27.00 24.93
CA PRO A 101 11.42 -27.28 23.59
C PRO A 101 10.53 -28.34 22.92
N GLY A 102 9.92 -28.00 21.78
CA GLY A 102 9.17 -29.01 20.98
C GLY A 102 8.10 -28.49 20.02
N ALA A 103 7.79 -27.20 19.98
CA ALA A 103 6.84 -26.67 18.99
C ALA A 103 7.58 -26.36 17.68
N SER A 104 7.38 -27.22 16.68
CA SER A 104 7.74 -26.99 15.28
C SER A 104 7.33 -25.58 14.84
N ALA A 105 8.25 -24.86 14.20
CA ALA A 105 8.08 -23.53 13.64
C ALA A 105 7.11 -23.51 12.43
N GLY A 106 5.86 -23.92 12.65
CA GLY A 106 4.74 -23.70 11.75
C GLY A 106 4.06 -22.40 12.15
N GLN A 107 4.12 -21.40 11.26
CA GLN A 107 3.34 -20.17 11.33
C GLN A 107 3.56 -19.35 12.62
N ALA A 108 4.77 -18.77 12.74
CA ALA A 108 4.97 -17.62 13.60
C ALA A 108 4.01 -16.50 13.16
N ALA A 109 2.95 -16.32 13.96
CA ALA A 109 2.07 -15.18 14.08
C ALA A 109 1.97 -14.25 12.86
N ARG A 110 0.82 -14.26 12.18
CA ARG A 110 0.29 -13.06 11.54
C ARG A 110 0.12 -11.99 12.64
N ARG A 111 1.20 -11.31 13.03
CA ARG A 111 1.14 -10.03 13.75
C ARG A 111 0.45 -9.09 12.76
N GLY A 112 -0.86 -8.97 12.93
CA GLY A 112 -1.76 -8.43 11.93
C GLY A 112 -1.36 -7.01 11.55
N ARG A 113 -1.36 -6.75 10.23
CA ARG A 113 -1.39 -5.37 9.72
C ARG A 113 -2.48 -4.60 10.45
N GLY A 114 -2.20 -3.36 10.85
CA GLY A 114 -3.19 -2.54 11.54
C GLY A 114 -4.37 -2.18 10.62
N PRO A 115 -5.54 -1.80 11.17
CA PRO A 115 -6.74 -1.50 10.37
C PRO A 115 -6.52 -0.44 9.30
N LEU A 116 -5.69 0.56 9.58
CA LEU A 116 -5.32 1.59 8.60
C LEU A 116 -4.53 1.00 7.43
N ARG A 117 -3.55 0.14 7.71
CA ARG A 117 -2.74 -0.50 6.68
C ARG A 117 -3.57 -1.41 5.78
N ASP A 118 -4.51 -2.13 6.37
CA ASP A 118 -5.47 -2.95 5.62
C ASP A 118 -6.40 -2.08 4.76
N ALA A 119 -6.91 -0.97 5.30
CA ALA A 119 -7.73 -0.03 4.53
C ALA A 119 -6.95 0.60 3.35
N LEU A 120 -5.69 0.95 3.56
CA LEU A 120 -4.80 1.45 2.51
C LEU A 120 -4.56 0.39 1.44
N THR A 121 -4.32 -0.87 1.84
CA THR A 121 -4.17 -1.99 0.88
C THR A 121 -5.46 -2.19 0.08
N LEU A 122 -6.63 -2.17 0.73
CA LEU A 122 -7.91 -2.30 0.02
C LEU A 122 -8.13 -1.16 -0.97
N LEU A 123 -7.84 0.08 -0.56
CA LEU A 123 -7.93 1.24 -1.43
C LEU A 123 -6.94 1.16 -2.61
N ASP A 124 -5.73 0.68 -2.37
CA ASP A 124 -4.71 0.49 -3.40
C ASP A 124 -5.14 -0.56 -4.43
N GLU A 125 -5.52 -1.74 -3.95
CA GLU A 125 -5.80 -2.89 -4.80
C GLU A 125 -7.18 -2.84 -5.47
N ASN A 126 -8.17 -2.20 -4.83
CA ASN A 126 -9.58 -2.27 -5.26
C ASN A 126 -10.24 -0.89 -5.43
N GLY A 127 -9.50 0.20 -5.21
CA GLY A 127 -10.06 1.55 -5.29
C GLY A 127 -10.55 1.89 -6.70
N ALA A 128 -11.75 2.47 -6.77
CA ALA A 128 -12.28 3.07 -8.00
C ALA A 128 -12.34 4.60 -7.83
N LEU A 129 -11.92 5.32 -8.85
CA LEU A 129 -12.11 6.77 -8.93
C LEU A 129 -13.29 7.05 -9.84
N TRP A 130 -14.35 7.59 -9.25
CA TRP A 130 -15.56 7.98 -9.95
C TRP A 130 -15.57 9.52 -10.08
N PRO A 131 -15.50 10.09 -11.31
CA PRO A 131 -15.74 11.51 -11.47
C PRO A 131 -17.21 11.78 -11.16
N ALA A 132 -17.50 12.37 -9.99
CA ALA A 132 -18.84 12.77 -9.59
C ALA A 132 -19.08 14.20 -10.08
N PRO A 133 -19.77 14.41 -11.22
CA PRO A 133 -19.95 15.74 -11.79
C PRO A 133 -20.86 16.63 -10.95
N ALA A 134 -21.60 16.04 -10.01
CA ALA A 134 -22.65 16.70 -9.27
C ALA A 134 -22.54 16.39 -7.75
N PRO A 135 -22.58 17.40 -6.86
CA PRO A 135 -22.39 17.22 -5.43
C PRO A 135 -23.38 16.25 -4.77
N GLU A 136 -24.58 16.09 -5.34
CA GLU A 136 -25.59 15.18 -4.83
C GLU A 136 -25.17 13.71 -4.93
N TRP A 137 -24.30 13.35 -5.88
CA TRP A 137 -23.76 11.98 -6.00
C TRP A 137 -22.84 11.65 -4.83
N VAL A 138 -22.06 12.64 -4.36
CA VAL A 138 -21.21 12.50 -3.16
C VAL A 138 -22.08 12.31 -1.93
N ARG A 139 -23.14 13.11 -1.78
CA ARG A 139 -24.10 12.97 -0.67
C ARG A 139 -24.76 11.58 -0.66
N MET A 140 -25.20 11.09 -1.82
CA MET A 140 -25.79 9.75 -1.95
C MET A 140 -24.77 8.64 -1.61
N LEU A 141 -23.52 8.80 -2.01
CA LEU A 141 -22.44 7.87 -1.67
C LEU A 141 -22.20 7.84 -0.15
N GLU A 142 -22.11 9.02 0.50
CA GLU A 142 -21.95 9.15 1.95
C GLU A 142 -23.14 8.57 2.72
N ALA A 143 -24.36 8.81 2.24
CA ALA A 143 -25.60 8.27 2.79
C ALA A 143 -25.83 6.78 2.47
N ARG A 144 -24.96 6.16 1.65
CA ARG A 144 -25.06 4.76 1.20
C ARG A 144 -26.34 4.47 0.40
N GLU A 145 -26.84 5.45 -0.34
CA GLU A 145 -28.00 5.35 -1.23
C GLU A 145 -27.62 4.67 -2.56
N TRP A 146 -27.11 3.44 -2.48
CA TRP A 146 -26.48 2.74 -3.61
C TRP A 146 -27.41 2.54 -4.82
N HIS A 147 -28.69 2.26 -4.57
CA HIS A 147 -29.67 2.04 -5.62
C HIS A 147 -29.94 3.32 -6.41
N THR A 148 -30.24 4.41 -5.70
CA THR A 148 -30.47 5.73 -6.30
C THR A 148 -29.25 6.19 -7.09
N LEU A 149 -28.05 6.05 -6.50
CA LEU A 149 -26.80 6.50 -7.11
C LEU A 149 -26.43 5.71 -8.36
N PHE A 150 -26.55 4.38 -8.35
CA PHE A 150 -26.03 3.53 -9.41
C PHE A 150 -27.07 2.95 -10.37
N VAL A 151 -28.36 3.03 -10.04
CA VAL A 151 -29.46 2.47 -10.85
C VAL A 151 -30.35 3.59 -11.39
N GLU A 152 -30.86 4.45 -10.51
CA GLU A 152 -31.85 5.48 -10.88
C GLU A 152 -31.22 6.70 -11.55
N SER A 153 -29.99 7.07 -11.15
CA SER A 153 -29.28 8.27 -11.64
C SER A 153 -28.40 8.02 -12.88
N ARG A 154 -28.72 7.00 -13.69
CA ARG A 154 -27.98 6.64 -14.92
C ARG A 154 -28.34 7.50 -16.12
#